data_AF-A0A7W0Z9L0-F1
#
_entry.id   AF-A0A7W0Z9L0-F1
#
_cell.length_a   1.000
_cell.length_b   1.000
_cell.length_c   1.000
_cell.angle_alpha   90.00
_cell.angle_beta   90.00
_cell.angle_gamma   90.00
#
_symmetry.space_group_name_H-M   'P 1'
#
loop_
_entity.id
_entity.type
_entity.pdbx_description
1 polymer ?
#
loop_
_entity_poly.entity_id
_entity_poly.type
_entity_poly.pdbx_seq_one_letter_code
_entity_poly.pdbx_strand_id
1 'polypeptide(L)'
;MPLRDMLPGRRREPRAVRAVPASREGKLELALELFNVSDHRRTITGIGRALGAPWVSATPLGDAAAAREVAIVVAWELSWYRYRVDLDDAEEAVLLLDRGDEVSDLEENLRTWNAEADAEGRLGLALESVS
;
A
#
# COMPACT_ATOMS: atom_id res chain seq x y z
N MET A 1 25.06 43.52 0.18
CA MET A 1 23.83 42.95 0.76
C MET A 1 23.44 41.72 -0.07
N PRO A 2 23.55 40.48 0.44
CA PRO A 2 23.13 39.30 -0.30
C PRO A 2 21.77 38.78 0.20
N LEU A 3 20.80 38.63 -0.73
CA LEU A 3 19.55 37.89 -0.53
C LEU A 3 19.65 36.65 -1.44
N ARG A 4 20.29 35.55 -0.99
CA ARG A 4 19.67 34.41 -0.31
C ARG A 4 18.35 33.96 -0.94
N ASP A 5 18.48 32.86 -1.70
CA ASP A 5 17.51 31.78 -1.85
C ASP A 5 16.05 32.17 -2.10
N MET A 6 15.74 32.46 -3.38
CA MET A 6 14.38 32.30 -3.89
C MET A 6 14.18 30.84 -4.32
N LEU A 7 13.99 29.94 -3.35
CA LEU A 7 13.32 28.67 -3.62
C LEU A 7 11.84 29.01 -3.83
N PRO A 8 11.23 28.71 -4.99
CA PRO A 8 9.79 28.82 -5.12
C PRO A 8 9.17 27.87 -4.10
N GLY A 9 8.49 28.44 -3.10
CA GLY A 9 7.69 27.67 -2.16
C GLY A 9 6.78 26.77 -2.99
N ARG A 10 7.01 25.45 -2.90
CA ARG A 10 6.16 24.41 -3.48
C ARG A 10 4.76 24.76 -2.99
N ARG A 11 3.97 25.37 -3.88
CA ARG A 11 2.62 25.82 -3.60
C ARG A 11 1.88 24.54 -3.28
N ARG A 12 1.70 24.23 -2.00
CA ARG A 12 0.97 23.04 -1.55
C ARG A 12 -0.39 23.16 -2.19
N GLU A 13 -0.61 22.38 -3.23
CA GLU A 13 -1.85 22.34 -3.97
C GLU A 13 -2.96 21.96 -2.99
N PRO A 14 -4.17 22.50 -3.15
CA PRO A 14 -5.26 22.23 -2.23
C PRO A 14 -5.48 20.73 -2.22
N ARG A 15 -5.04 20.09 -1.12
CA ARG A 15 -5.27 18.69 -0.77
C ARG A 15 -6.67 18.34 -1.24
N ALA A 16 -6.76 17.61 -2.35
CA ALA A 16 -8.04 17.08 -2.79
C ALA A 16 -8.40 16.06 -1.73
N VAL A 17 -9.15 16.50 -0.72
CA VAL A 17 -9.61 15.66 0.38
C VAL A 17 -10.54 14.64 -0.25
N ARG A 18 -9.99 13.55 -0.78
CA ARG A 18 -10.77 12.36 -1.11
C ARG A 18 -11.32 11.94 0.25
N ALA A 19 -12.65 11.93 0.39
CA ALA A 19 -13.26 11.55 1.64
C ALA A 19 -12.78 10.13 1.98
N VAL A 20 -11.90 10.01 2.98
CA VAL A 20 -11.43 8.71 3.44
C VAL A 20 -12.67 7.91 3.86
N PRO A 21 -12.91 6.74 3.27
CA PRO A 21 -14.08 5.93 3.61
C PRO A 21 -14.12 5.65 5.11
N ALA A 22 -15.31 5.70 5.70
CA ALA A 22 -15.48 5.40 7.14
C ALA A 22 -15.36 3.90 7.42
N SER A 23 -15.77 3.06 6.46
CA SER A 23 -15.75 1.60 6.56
C SER A 23 -14.33 1.06 6.40
N ARG A 24 -14.01 0.00 7.15
CA ARG A 24 -12.72 -0.70 7.05
C ARG A 24 -12.45 -1.18 5.63
N GLU A 25 -13.40 -1.88 5.01
CA GLU A 25 -13.26 -2.41 3.64
C GLU A 25 -12.95 -1.30 2.63
N GLY A 26 -13.73 -0.20 2.66
CA GLY A 26 -13.50 0.93 1.76
C GLY A 26 -12.12 1.57 1.92
N LYS A 27 -11.54 1.57 3.12
CA LYS A 27 -10.14 2.02 3.32
C LYS A 27 -9.12 1.07 2.72
N LEU A 28 -9.36 -0.23 2.81
CA LEU A 28 -8.50 -1.25 2.20
C LEU A 28 -8.56 -1.14 0.68
N GLU A 29 -9.77 -1.04 0.11
CA GLU A 29 -9.96 -0.84 -1.34
C GLU A 29 -9.24 0.42 -1.81
N LEU A 30 -9.43 1.55 -1.12
CA LEU A 30 -8.75 2.80 -1.43
C LEU A 30 -7.21 2.65 -1.38
N ALA A 31 -6.68 1.98 -0.37
CA ALA A 31 -5.23 1.75 -0.26
C ALA A 31 -4.69 0.91 -1.41
N LEU A 32 -5.43 -0.14 -1.81
CA LEU A 32 -5.06 -0.99 -2.95
C LEU A 32 -5.15 -0.22 -4.27
N GLU A 33 -6.15 0.64 -4.46
CA GLU A 33 -6.24 1.56 -5.60
C GLU A 33 -5.02 2.49 -5.67
N LEU A 34 -4.66 3.12 -4.55
CA LEU A 34 -3.49 4.00 -4.45
C LEU A 34 -2.19 3.25 -4.75
N PHE A 35 -2.05 2.03 -4.24
CA PHE A 35 -0.93 1.15 -4.58
C PHE A 35 -0.86 0.86 -6.09
N ASN A 36 -1.99 0.56 -6.72
CA ASN A 36 -2.06 0.19 -8.13
C ASN A 36 -1.66 1.31 -9.10
N VAL A 37 -1.84 2.58 -8.71
CA VAL A 37 -1.41 3.74 -9.51
C VAL A 37 0.02 4.18 -9.21
N SER A 38 0.65 3.64 -8.16
CA SER A 38 2.03 3.93 -7.78
C SER A 38 3.05 3.20 -8.67
N ASP A 39 4.29 3.70 -8.68
CA ASP A 39 5.41 3.04 -9.36
C ASP A 39 5.76 1.68 -8.74
N HIS A 40 5.41 1.43 -7.46
CA HIS A 40 5.69 0.18 -6.76
C HIS A 40 4.98 -1.03 -7.39
N ARG A 41 3.83 -0.82 -8.05
CA ARG A 41 3.14 -1.88 -8.80
C ARG A 41 4.08 -2.54 -9.79
N ARG A 42 4.81 -1.76 -10.60
CA ARG A 42 5.71 -2.33 -11.63
C ARG A 42 6.82 -3.18 -11.03
N THR A 43 7.36 -2.76 -9.88
CA THR A 43 8.38 -3.52 -9.15
C THR A 43 7.82 -4.86 -8.71
N ILE A 44 6.64 -4.87 -8.08
CA ILE A 44 5.97 -6.11 -7.64
C ILE A 44 5.63 -7.01 -8.82
N THR A 45 5.08 -6.49 -9.92
CA THR A 45 4.80 -7.28 -11.13
C THR A 45 6.09 -7.91 -11.67
N GLY A 46 7.20 -7.18 -11.67
CA GLY A 46 8.51 -7.68 -12.10
C GLY A 46 8.99 -8.87 -11.26
N ILE A 47 8.88 -8.76 -9.93
CA ILE A 47 9.25 -9.82 -8.99
C ILE A 47 8.32 -11.03 -9.14
N GLY A 48 7.00 -10.78 -9.23
CA GLY A 48 5.99 -11.83 -9.40
C GLY A 48 6.14 -12.64 -10.67
N ARG A 49 6.71 -12.08 -11.74
CA ARG A 49 7.05 -12.86 -12.95
C ARG A 49 8.12 -13.92 -12.69
N ALA A 50 9.02 -13.70 -11.74
CA ALA A 50 10.07 -14.66 -11.38
C ALA A 50 9.62 -15.66 -10.31
N LEU A 51 8.82 -15.19 -9.33
CA LEU A 51 8.46 -15.97 -8.14
C LEU A 51 7.02 -16.53 -8.15
N GLY A 52 6.20 -16.15 -9.14
CA GLY A 52 4.80 -16.52 -9.21
C GLY A 52 3.87 -15.54 -8.48
N ALA A 53 2.63 -15.98 -8.22
CA ALA A 53 1.61 -15.16 -7.56
C ALA A 53 1.99 -14.90 -6.10
N PRO A 54 2.01 -13.64 -5.64
CA PRO A 54 2.28 -13.32 -4.24
C PRO A 54 1.06 -13.55 -3.35
N TRP A 55 1.30 -13.74 -2.05
CA TRP A 55 0.32 -13.47 -1.02
C TRP A 55 0.27 -11.96 -0.74
N VAL A 56 -0.94 -11.41 -0.62
CA VAL A 56 -1.14 -9.98 -0.40
C VAL A 56 -2.03 -9.76 0.81
N SER A 57 -1.62 -8.85 1.68
CA SER A 57 -2.35 -8.52 2.90
C SER A 57 -2.47 -7.01 3.03
N ALA A 58 -3.64 -6.53 3.41
CA ALA A 58 -3.93 -5.13 3.64
C ALA A 58 -4.55 -4.95 5.03
N THR A 59 -3.86 -4.21 5.90
CA THR A 59 -4.22 -4.04 7.30
C THR A 59 -4.23 -2.55 7.67
N PRO A 60 -5.33 -1.99 8.21
CA PRO A 60 -5.33 -0.62 8.69
C PRO A 60 -4.34 -0.45 9.84
N LEU A 61 -3.59 0.65 9.85
CA LEU A 61 -2.69 0.99 10.95
C LEU A 61 -3.46 1.78 12.02
N GLY A 62 -3.54 1.22 13.23
CA GLY A 62 -4.31 1.78 14.34
C GLY A 62 -5.77 1.33 14.36
N ASP A 63 -6.65 2.18 14.91
CA ASP A 63 -8.07 1.90 15.00
C ASP A 63 -8.72 1.87 13.60
N ALA A 64 -9.44 0.80 13.25
CA ALA A 64 -9.97 0.62 11.90
C ALA A 64 -10.91 1.75 11.45
N ALA A 65 -11.71 2.33 12.36
CA ALA A 65 -12.63 3.43 12.04
C ALA A 65 -11.91 4.77 11.87
N ALA A 66 -10.83 5.01 12.61
CA ALA A 66 -10.04 6.24 12.54
C ALA A 66 -8.80 6.18 11.62
N ALA A 67 -8.36 4.99 11.23
CA ALA A 67 -7.12 4.75 10.49
C ALA A 67 -7.05 5.61 9.23
N ARG A 68 -5.93 6.31 9.07
CA ARG A 68 -5.56 7.13 7.90
C ARG A 68 -4.45 6.49 7.08
N GLU A 69 -3.92 5.38 7.57
CA GLU A 69 -2.83 4.67 6.94
C GLU A 69 -3.20 3.19 6.88
N VAL A 70 -2.79 2.54 5.80
CA VAL A 70 -2.95 1.09 5.60
C VAL A 70 -1.58 0.51 5.30
N ALA A 71 -1.23 -0.56 5.99
CA ALA A 71 -0.09 -1.39 5.63
C ALA A 71 -0.52 -2.36 4.54
N ILE A 72 0.23 -2.38 3.43
CA ILE A 72 0.12 -3.42 2.41
C ILE A 72 1.38 -4.28 2.47
N VAL A 73 1.21 -5.58 2.60
CA VAL A 73 2.28 -6.56 2.47
C VAL A 73 2.10 -7.34 1.20
N VAL A 74 3.18 -7.46 0.43
CA VAL A 74 3.28 -8.37 -0.72
C VAL A 74 4.39 -9.36 -0.42
N ALA A 75 4.07 -10.65 -0.40
CA ALA A 75 4.97 -11.71 0.02
C ALA A 75 4.99 -12.89 -0.93
N TRP A 76 6.14 -13.56 -0.98
CA TRP A 76 6.40 -14.88 -1.53
C TRP A 76 7.04 -15.73 -0.44
N GLU A 77 7.24 -17.02 -0.71
CA GLU A 77 7.86 -17.97 0.24
C GLU A 77 9.13 -17.42 0.91
N LEU A 78 9.98 -16.72 0.15
CA LEU A 78 11.31 -16.28 0.58
C LEU A 78 11.54 -14.77 0.46
N SER A 79 10.49 -13.97 0.30
CA SER A 79 10.64 -12.51 0.16
C SER A 79 9.35 -11.81 0.51
N TRP A 80 9.43 -10.70 1.24
CA TRP A 80 8.28 -9.85 1.50
C TRP A 80 8.65 -8.37 1.43
N TYR A 81 7.64 -7.56 1.10
CA TYR A 81 7.73 -6.11 1.00
C TYR A 81 6.55 -5.50 1.75
N ARG A 82 6.82 -4.57 2.66
CA ARG A 82 5.81 -3.84 3.43
C ARG A 82 5.77 -2.39 2.99
N TYR A 83 4.59 -1.95 2.59
CA TYR A 83 4.29 -0.59 2.18
C TYR A 83 3.34 0.07 3.18
N ARG A 84 3.52 1.37 3.38
CA ARG A 84 2.55 2.25 4.02
C ARG A 84 1.82 3.01 2.94
N VAL A 85 0.49 3.01 3.01
CA VAL A 85 -0.36 3.83 2.15
C VAL A 85 -1.07 4.87 3.01
N ASP A 86 -0.79 6.14 2.74
CA ASP A 86 -1.48 7.29 3.31
C ASP A 86 -2.77 7.54 2.53
N LEU A 87 -3.91 7.60 3.23
CA LEU A 87 -5.23 7.78 2.61
C LEU A 87 -5.60 9.26 2.41
N ASP A 88 -4.89 10.19 3.04
CA ASP A 88 -5.17 11.62 2.97
C ASP A 88 -4.36 12.32 1.84
N ASP A 89 -3.27 11.72 1.37
CA ASP A 89 -2.40 12.26 0.32
C ASP A 89 -2.20 11.26 -0.83
N ALA A 90 -2.81 11.51 -1.99
CA ALA A 90 -2.74 10.62 -3.14
C ALA A 90 -1.45 10.76 -3.97
N GLU A 91 -0.71 11.87 -3.87
CA GLU A 91 0.44 12.15 -4.75
C GLU A 91 1.69 11.38 -4.33
N GLU A 92 1.90 11.23 -3.02
CA GLU A 92 3.01 10.47 -2.42
C GLU A 92 2.47 9.42 -1.41
N ALA A 93 1.30 8.86 -1.73
CA ALA A 93 0.54 7.99 -0.83
C ALA A 93 1.33 6.77 -0.36
N VAL A 94 2.12 6.18 -1.26
CA VAL A 94 2.70 4.84 -1.07
C VAL A 94 4.18 4.94 -0.80
N LEU A 95 4.61 4.39 0.32
CA LEU A 95 6.01 4.33 0.72
C LEU A 95 6.38 2.91 1.09
N LEU A 96 7.48 2.42 0.53
CA LEU A 96 8.11 1.18 1.00
C LEU A 96 8.69 1.43 2.40
N LEU A 97 8.14 0.75 3.40
CA LEU A 97 8.63 0.82 4.78
C LEU A 97 9.74 -0.17 5.05
N ASP A 98 9.57 -1.42 4.57
CA ASP A 98 10.47 -2.50 4.95
C ASP A 98 10.40 -3.67 3.96
N ARG A 99 11.39 -4.56 4.01
CA ARG A 99 11.45 -5.81 3.24
C ARG A 99 12.30 -6.85 3.97
N GLY A 100 12.02 -8.12 3.73
CA GLY A 100 12.78 -9.22 4.31
C GLY A 100 12.65 -10.50 3.51
N ASP A 101 13.29 -11.56 4.00
CA ASP A 101 13.42 -12.84 3.29
C ASP A 101 12.61 -13.96 3.95
N GLU A 102 12.07 -13.76 5.16
CA GLU A 102 11.23 -14.74 5.86
C GLU A 102 9.88 -14.14 6.23
N VAL A 103 8.79 -14.74 5.74
CA VAL A 103 7.42 -14.29 6.04
C VAL A 103 7.11 -14.37 7.54
N SER A 104 7.75 -15.27 8.28
CA SER A 104 7.60 -15.41 9.72
C SER A 104 8.07 -14.18 10.51
N ASP A 105 8.95 -13.34 9.94
CA ASP A 105 9.40 -12.09 10.56
C ASP A 105 8.29 -11.03 10.59
N LEU A 106 7.24 -11.20 9.79
CA LEU A 106 6.09 -10.31 9.79
C LEU A 106 5.21 -10.54 11.02
N GLU A 107 4.76 -9.43 11.58
CA GLU A 107 3.72 -9.39 12.60
C GLU A 107 2.48 -10.18 12.14
N GLU A 108 1.86 -10.95 13.03
CA GLU A 108 0.76 -11.87 12.67
C GLU A 108 -0.43 -11.16 12.02
N ASN A 109 -0.74 -9.94 12.46
CA ASN A 109 -1.80 -9.09 11.90
C ASN A 109 -1.50 -8.59 10.47
N LEU A 110 -0.26 -8.72 9.99
CA LEU A 110 0.13 -8.39 8.63
C LEU A 110 0.07 -9.60 7.69
N ARG A 111 -0.18 -10.81 8.21
CA ARG A 111 -0.24 -12.07 7.46
C ARG A 111 -1.66 -12.59 7.27
N THR A 112 -2.62 -11.68 7.13
CA THR A 112 -4.04 -12.04 6.98
C THR A 112 -4.40 -12.55 5.58
N TRP A 113 -3.58 -12.21 4.59
CA TRP A 113 -3.73 -12.64 3.19
C TRP A 113 -5.14 -12.37 2.62
N ASN A 114 -5.70 -11.21 2.95
CA ASN A 114 -7.05 -10.76 2.58
C ASN A 114 -7.13 -10.05 1.21
N ALA A 115 -6.03 -10.06 0.44
CA ALA A 115 -5.94 -9.43 -0.86
C ALA A 115 -5.23 -10.37 -1.85
N GLU A 116 -5.42 -10.12 -3.13
CA GLU A 116 -4.82 -10.88 -4.23
C GLU A 116 -4.19 -9.95 -5.27
N ALA A 117 -3.26 -10.48 -6.05
CA ALA A 117 -2.68 -9.80 -7.20
C ALA A 117 -3.11 -10.51 -8.49
N ASP A 118 -3.58 -9.74 -9.48
CA ASP A 118 -3.87 -10.25 -10.82
C ASP A 118 -2.59 -10.52 -11.64
N ALA A 119 -2.74 -11.08 -12.85
CA ALA A 119 -1.62 -11.39 -13.73
C ALA A 119 -0.82 -10.15 -14.20
N GLU A 120 -1.39 -8.95 -14.10
CA GLU A 120 -0.74 -7.67 -14.38
C GLU A 120 -0.09 -7.06 -13.12
N GLY A 121 -0.26 -7.71 -11.96
CA GLY A 121 0.20 -7.27 -10.65
C GLY A 121 -0.66 -6.18 -10.03
N ARG A 122 -1.91 -6.00 -10.48
CA ARG A 122 -2.87 -5.15 -9.78
C ARG A 122 -3.40 -5.87 -8.56
N LEU A 123 -3.45 -5.16 -7.44
CA LEU A 123 -3.96 -5.68 -6.18
C LEU A 123 -5.46 -5.41 -6.06
N GLY A 124 -6.18 -6.37 -5.48
CA GLY A 124 -7.60 -6.25 -5.13
C GLY A 124 -7.90 -7.00 -3.83
N LEU A 125 -9.03 -6.69 -3.19
CA LEU A 125 -9.49 -7.51 -2.07
C LEU A 125 -9.79 -8.92 -2.59
N ALA A 126 -9.38 -9.93 -1.83
CA ALA A 126 -9.70 -11.31 -2.17
C ALA A 126 -11.20 -11.52 -1.96
N LEU A 127 -11.88 -12.10 -2.94
CA LEU A 127 -13.22 -12.60 -2.73
C LEU A 127 -13.12 -13.74 -1.72
N GLU A 128 -13.72 -13.58 -0.53
CA GLU A 128 -13.90 -14.68 0.42
C GLU A 128 -14.60 -15.81 -0.34
N SER A 129 -13.83 -16.80 -0.77
CA SER A 129 -14.37 -17.97 -1.42
C SER A 129 -15.03 -18.78 -0.32
N VAL A 130 -16.32 -18.53 -0.10
CA VAL A 130 -17.20 -19.33 0.73
C VAL A 130 -17.06 -20.77 0.25
N SER A 131 -16.31 -21.58 1.00
CA SER A 131 -16.24 -23.03 0.83
C SER A 131 -17.43 -23.70 1.51
#